data_AF-A0A1H9ETP2-F1
#
_entry.id   AF-A0A1H9ETP2-F1
#
_cell.length_a   1.000
_cell.length_b   1.000
_cell.length_c   1.000
_cell.angle_alpha   90.00
_cell.angle_beta   90.00
_cell.angle_gamma   90.00
#
_symmetry.space_group_name_H-M   'P 1'
#
loop_
_entity.id
_entity.type
_entity.pdbx_description
1 polymer ?
#
loop_
_entity_poly.entity_id
_entity_poly.type
_entity_poly.pdbx_seq_one_letter_code
_entity_poly.pdbx_strand_id
1 'polypeptide(L)' 'MHQSRGVGYTEYSQNLEKRIKVEKEREREYKESRRVVAEVDRQVHR' A
#
# COMPACT_ATOMS: atom_id res chain seq x y z
N MET A 1 22.80 -4.94 -7.64
CA MET A 1 22.12 -3.86 -6.89
C MET A 1 20.63 -4.00 -7.12
N HIS A 2 19.84 -3.93 -6.05
CA HIS A 2 18.44 -4.39 -5.93
C HIS A 2 17.58 -4.23 -7.20
N GLN A 3 17.14 -5.35 -7.78
CA GLN A 3 15.98 -5.35 -8.67
C GLN A 3 14.75 -4.95 -7.85
N SER A 4 14.39 -3.68 -7.86
CA SER A 4 13.11 -3.23 -7.33
C SER A 4 12.01 -3.72 -8.28
N ARG A 5 11.20 -4.69 -7.85
CA ARG A 5 10.02 -5.21 -8.57
C ARG A 5 8.87 -4.19 -8.64
N GLY A 6 9.16 -2.90 -8.76
CA GLY A 6 8.18 -1.81 -8.75
C GLY A 6 8.70 -0.51 -9.35
N VAL A 7 7.83 0.48 -9.41
CA VAL A 7 8.13 1.82 -9.93
C VAL A 7 9.19 2.49 -9.04
N GLY A 8 10.32 2.89 -9.64
CA GLY A 8 11.36 3.62 -8.94
C GLY A 8 10.92 5.04 -8.55
N TYR A 9 11.57 5.65 -7.54
CA TYR A 9 11.18 6.97 -7.04
C TYR A 9 11.16 8.06 -8.13
N THR A 10 12.11 8.03 -9.06
CA THR A 10 12.19 8.97 -10.18
C THR A 10 11.00 8.84 -11.14
N GLU A 11 10.57 7.61 -11.44
CA GLU A 11 9.45 7.33 -12.33
C GLU A 11 8.11 7.62 -11.66
N TYR A 12 8.04 7.41 -10.34
CA TYR A 12 6.93 7.85 -9.52
C TYR A 12 6.84 9.38 -9.52
N SER A 13 7.91 10.10 -9.18
CA SER A 13 7.84 11.56 -9.00
C SER A 13 7.53 12.35 -10.28
N GLN A 14 7.95 11.84 -11.44
CA GLN A 14 7.79 12.52 -12.73
C GLN A 14 6.46 12.24 -13.44
N ASN A 15 5.72 11.20 -13.07
CA ASN A 15 4.48 10.82 -13.75
C ASN A 15 3.29 10.78 -12.78
N LEU A 16 2.43 11.80 -12.84
CA LEU A 16 1.24 11.94 -11.99
C LEU A 16 0.30 10.74 -12.09
N GLU A 17 0.10 10.21 -13.29
CA GLU A 17 -0.81 9.08 -13.55
C GLU A 17 -0.31 7.81 -12.85
N LYS A 18 1.01 7.55 -12.93
CA LYS A 18 1.66 6.46 -12.20
C LYS A 18 1.58 6.66 -10.70
N ARG A 19 1.73 7.88 -10.18
CA ARG A 19 1.54 8.18 -8.75
C ARG A 19 0.13 7.85 -8.29
N ILE A 20 -0.88 8.31 -9.03
CA ILE A 20 -2.29 8.06 -8.69
C ILE A 20 -2.56 6.55 -8.63
N LYS A 21 -2.02 5.78 -9.58
CA LYS A 21 -2.17 4.32 -9.58
C LYS A 21 -1.54 3.68 -8.32
N VAL A 22 -0.29 4.04 -8.02
CA VAL A 22 0.44 3.52 -6.86
C VAL A 22 -0.26 3.89 -5.55
N GLU A 23 -0.72 5.13 -5.40
CA GLU A 23 -1.40 5.56 -4.17
C GLU A 23 -2.78 4.90 -3.99
N LYS A 24 -3.52 4.63 -5.07
CA LYS A 24 -4.76 3.85 -5.01
C LYS A 24 -4.54 2.41 -4.54
N GLU A 25 -3.49 1.76 -5.05
CA GLU A 25 -3.11 0.41 -4.62
C GLU A 25 -2.70 0.42 -3.13
N ARG A 26 -1.86 1.38 -2.72
CA ARG A 26 -1.47 1.56 -1.32
C ARG A 26 -2.65 1.81 -0.39
N GLU A 27 -3.61 2.64 -0.78
CA GLU A 27 -4.78 2.92 0.04
C GLU A 27 -5.64 1.66 0.23
N ARG A 28 -5.80 0.85 -0.82
CA ARG A 28 -6.52 -0.42 -0.74
C ARG A 28 -5.84 -1.39 0.23
N GLU A 29 -4.53 -1.61 0.07
CA GLU A 29 -3.75 -2.49 0.94
C GLU A 29 -3.79 -2.03 2.41
N TYR A 30 -3.68 -0.72 2.64
CA TYR A 30 -3.80 -0.15 3.98
C TYR A 30 -5.17 -0.42 4.61
N LYS A 31 -6.26 -0.24 3.86
CA LYS A 31 -7.63 -0.54 4.32
C LYS A 31 -7.81 -2.02 4.64
N GLU A 32 -7.31 -2.91 3.79
CA GLU A 32 -7.38 -4.36 4.02
C GLU A 32 -6.57 -4.75 5.26
N SER A 33 -5.34 -4.27 5.40
CA SER A 33 -4.50 -4.49 6.59
C SER A 33 -5.18 -4.01 7.87
N ARG A 34 -5.75 -2.80 7.86
CA ARG A 34 -6.48 -2.24 9.02
C ARG A 34 -7.70 -3.09 9.39
N ARG A 35 -8.42 -3.67 8.43
CA ARG A 35 -9.54 -4.57 8.70
C ARG A 35 -9.09 -5.84 9.41
N VAL A 36 -8.01 -6.46 8.93
CA VAL A 36 -7.43 -7.68 9.54
C VAL A 36 -6.98 -7.38 10.96
N VAL A 37 -6.24 -6.29 11.18
CA VAL A 37 -5.80 -5.88 12.52
C VAL A 37 -6.99 -5.68 13.46
N ALA A 38 -8.04 -4.97 13.01
CA ALA A 38 -9.24 -4.76 13.80
C ALA A 38 -10.01 -6.05 14.11
N GLU A 39 -9.94 -7.05 13.22
CA GLU A 39 -10.54 -8.36 13.46
C GLU A 39 -9.78 -9.16 14.52
N VAL A 40 -8.45 -9.21 14.41
CA VAL A 40 -7.58 -9.86 15.40
C VAL A 40 -7.74 -9.19 16.76
N ASP A 41 -7.74 -7.86 16.80
CA ASP A 41 -7.93 -7.08 18.02
C ASP A 41 -9.25 -7.42 18.74
N ARG A 42 -10.35 -7.56 17.98
CA ARG A 42 -11.64 -8.01 18.53
C ARG A 42 -11.61 -9.45 19.08
N GLN A 43 -10.81 -10.33 18.49
CA GLN A 43 -10.70 -11.72 18.94
C GLN A 43 -9.84 -11.83 20.21
N VAL A 44 -8.81 -11.00 20.35
CA VAL A 44 -7.90 -10.99 21.51
C VAL A 44 -8.56 -10.36 22.74
N HIS A 45 -9.38 -9.33 22.56
CA HIS A 45 -10.04 -8.62 23.66
C HIS A 45 -11.41 -9.21 24.05
N ARG A 46 -11.70 -10.46 23.65
CA ARG A 46 -12.91 -11.21 24.02
C ARG A 46 -12.61 -12.21 25.13
#